data_AF-A0A0N0P3K4-F1
#
_entry.id   AF-A0A0N0P3K4-F1
#
_cell.length_a   1.000
_cell.length_b   1.000
_cell.length_c   1.000
_cell.angle_alpha   90.00
_cell.angle_beta   90.00
_cell.angle_gamma   90.00
#
_symmetry.space_group_name_H-M   'P 1'
#
loop_
_entity.id
_entity.type
_entity.pdbx_description
1 polymer ?
#
loop_
_entity_poly.entity_id
_entity_poly.type
_entity_poly.pdbx_seq_one_letter_code
_entity_poly.pdbx_strand_id
1 'polypeptide(L)' 'MPGRHGKQRVKRKKSKRLPVTEMEKTLKDSIHGRKRKEKSILKDLIPPKVVPKMNKVAMSASLPMFQPRKSK' A
#
# COMPACT_ATOMS: atom_id res chain seq x y z
N MET A 1 33.19 21.05 -19.43
CA MET A 1 33.75 20.88 -18.06
C MET A 1 33.78 19.40 -17.70
N PRO A 2 34.92 18.84 -17.24
CA PRO A 2 34.93 17.51 -16.63
C PRO A 2 33.95 17.51 -15.43
N GLY A 3 33.10 16.49 -15.32
CA GLY A 3 32.13 16.37 -14.22
C GLY A 3 30.66 16.54 -14.59
N ARG A 4 30.29 16.55 -15.88
CA ARG A 4 28.90 16.84 -16.28
C ARG A 4 27.89 15.70 -16.04
N HIS A 5 28.30 14.44 -15.89
CA HIS A 5 27.37 13.36 -15.52
C HIS A 5 28.05 12.28 -14.69
N GLY A 6 27.50 12.04 -13.49
CA GLY A 6 27.91 11.00 -12.56
C GLY A 6 28.46 11.58 -11.27
N LYS A 7 27.62 11.64 -10.23
CA LYS A 7 28.10 11.84 -8.85
C LYS A 7 29.23 10.83 -8.63
N GLN A 8 30.45 11.30 -8.37
CA GLN A 8 31.57 10.43 -8.08
C GLN A 8 31.16 9.52 -6.92
N ARG A 9 31.12 8.20 -7.14
CA ARG A 9 30.80 7.23 -6.10
C ARG A 9 31.92 7.28 -5.08
N VAL A 10 31.72 8.02 -3.98
CA VAL A 10 32.64 8.03 -2.84
C VAL A 10 32.67 6.61 -2.28
N LYS A 11 33.81 5.93 -2.44
CA LYS A 11 34.03 4.61 -1.85
C LYS A 11 33.93 4.73 -0.33
N ARG A 12 32.90 4.11 0.26
CA ARG A 12 32.76 4.06 1.72
C ARG A 12 33.91 3.24 2.30
N LYS A 13 34.49 3.73 3.40
CA LYS A 13 35.52 3.00 4.15
C LYS A 13 34.93 1.66 4.60
N LYS A 14 35.60 0.55 4.25
CA LYS A 14 35.15 -0.78 4.66
C LYS A 14 35.17 -0.88 6.17
N SER A 15 34.12 -1.43 6.75
CA SER A 15 34.04 -1.72 8.18
C SER A 15 35.15 -2.70 8.57
N LYS A 16 35.75 -2.51 9.75
CA LYS A 16 36.67 -3.50 10.35
C LYS A 16 35.92 -4.69 10.97
N ARG A 17 34.59 -4.64 11.03
CA ARG A 17 33.77 -5.73 11.60
C ARG A 17 33.80 -6.94 10.68
N LEU A 18 33.73 -8.11 11.28
CA LEU A 18 33.51 -9.35 10.55
C LEU A 18 32.20 -9.29 9.76
N PRO A 19 32.13 -9.92 8.58
CA PRO A 19 30.89 -10.03 7.84
C PRO A 19 29.85 -10.77 8.69
N VAL A 20 28.60 -10.32 8.61
CA VAL A 20 27.46 -10.95 9.30
C VAL A 20 27.31 -12.38 8.76
N THR A 21 27.21 -13.36 9.65
CA THR A 21 27.04 -14.75 9.24
C THR A 21 25.66 -14.98 8.62
N GLU A 22 25.52 -16.01 7.80
CA GLU A 22 24.22 -16.36 7.22
C GLU A 22 23.19 -16.61 8.32
N MET A 23 23.56 -17.35 9.37
CA MET A 23 22.70 -17.62 10.52
C MET A 23 22.24 -16.34 11.24
N GLU A 24 23.13 -15.37 11.48
CA GLU A 24 22.77 -14.07 12.07
C GLU A 24 21.79 -13.30 11.20
N LYS A 25 21.93 -13.40 9.88
CA LYS A 25 21.01 -12.79 8.92
C LYS A 25 19.63 -13.46 9.02
N THR A 26 19.58 -14.79 9.06
CA THR A 26 18.32 -15.54 9.22
C THR A 26 17.64 -15.24 10.54
N LEU A 27 18.40 -15.11 11.65
CA LEU A 27 17.86 -14.75 12.96
C LEU A 27 17.30 -13.33 12.97
N LYS A 28 18.01 -12.36 12.39
CA LYS A 28 17.51 -10.98 12.25
C LYS A 28 16.23 -10.93 11.41
N ASP A 29 16.19 -11.69 10.31
CA ASP A 29 15.02 -11.80 9.44
C ASP A 29 13.86 -12.55 10.13
N SER A 30 14.14 -13.53 10.99
CA SER A 30 13.12 -14.22 11.79
C SER A 30 12.48 -13.33 12.85
N ILE A 31 13.25 -12.40 13.44
CA ILE A 31 12.76 -11.48 14.47
C ILE A 31 12.07 -10.25 13.87
N HIS A 32 12.67 -9.62 12.85
CA HIS A 32 12.21 -8.33 12.31
C HIS A 32 11.56 -8.45 10.91
N GLY A 33 11.77 -9.56 10.21
CA GLY A 33 11.26 -9.81 8.85
C GLY A 33 9.98 -10.65 8.77
N ARG A 34 9.58 -11.34 9.85
CA ARG A 34 8.32 -12.14 9.92
C ARG A 34 7.11 -11.35 9.46
N LYS A 35 6.91 -10.16 10.02
CA LYS A 35 5.76 -9.29 9.68
C LYS A 35 5.72 -8.88 8.20
N ARG A 36 6.86 -8.85 7.50
CA ARG A 36 6.89 -8.51 6.06
C ARG A 36 6.57 -9.74 5.20
N LYS A 37 7.11 -10.91 5.54
CA LYS A 37 6.83 -12.17 4.84
C LYS A 37 5.39 -12.64 5.05
N GLU A 38 4.88 -12.56 6.28
CA GLU A 38 3.49 -12.84 6.60
C GLU A 38 2.54 -11.89 5.85
N LYS A 39 2.85 -10.58 5.82
CA LYS A 39 2.07 -9.61 5.03
C LYS A 39 2.11 -9.90 3.53
N SER A 40 3.23 -10.34 2.96
CA SER A 40 3.30 -10.70 1.54
C SER A 40 2.53 -11.98 1.23
N ILE A 41 2.60 -12.99 2.11
CA ILE A 41 1.89 -14.27 1.95
C ILE A 41 0.38 -14.06 2.11
N LEU A 42 -0.03 -13.27 3.10
CA LEU A 42 -1.43 -13.00 3.37
C LEU A 42 -2.03 -11.97 2.40
N LYS A 43 -1.23 -11.25 1.62
CA LYS A 43 -1.73 -10.24 0.67
C LYS A 43 -2.72 -10.83 -0.34
N ASP A 44 -2.45 -12.04 -0.81
CA ASP A 44 -3.27 -12.72 -1.82
C ASP A 44 -4.48 -13.45 -1.19
N LEU A 45 -4.45 -13.64 0.13
CA LEU A 45 -5.52 -14.30 0.91
C LEU A 45 -6.45 -13.31 1.61
N ILE A 46 -6.03 -12.05 1.79
CA ILE A 46 -6.84 -11.00 2.40
C ILE A 46 -7.75 -10.41 1.30
N PRO A 47 -9.08 -10.52 1.43
CA PRO A 47 -9.98 -9.90 0.48
C PRO A 47 -9.76 -8.38 0.46
N PRO A 48 -9.87 -7.74 -0.72
CA PRO A 48 -9.73 -6.30 -0.82
C PRO A 48 -10.75 -5.61 0.08
N LYS A 49 -10.32 -4.56 0.78
CA LYS A 49 -11.17 -3.80 1.69
C LYS A 49 -12.38 -3.24 0.93
N VAL A 50 -13.56 -3.79 1.20
CA VAL A 50 -14.82 -3.33 0.61
C VAL A 50 -15.14 -1.96 1.21
N VAL A 51 -14.85 -0.91 0.46
CA VAL A 51 -15.29 0.45 0.82
C VAL A 51 -16.73 0.59 0.33
N PRO A 52 -17.70 0.85 1.22
CA PRO A 52 -19.08 1.06 0.79
C PRO A 52 -19.13 2.29 -0.11
N LYS A 53 -19.36 2.08 -1.41
CA LYS A 53 -19.74 3.16 -2.33
C LYS A 53 -21.17 3.51 -1.98
N MET A 54 -21.35 4.41 -1.03
CA MET A 54 -22.65 5.00 -0.74
C MET A 54 -23.01 5.88 -1.93
N ASN A 55 -23.65 5.29 -2.94
CA ASN A 55 -24.36 6.07 -3.94
C ASN A 55 -25.41 6.86 -3.15
N LYS A 56 -25.23 8.18 -3.07
CA LYS A 56 -26.23 9.06 -2.50
C LYS A 56 -27.45 8.98 -3.42
N VAL A 57 -28.35 8.03 -3.13
CA VAL A 57 -29.66 7.96 -3.78
C VAL A 57 -30.39 9.20 -3.28
N ALA A 58 -30.52 10.21 -4.14
CA ALA A 58 -31.36 11.35 -3.87
C ALA A 58 -32.81 10.85 -3.84
N MET A 59 -33.34 10.63 -2.65
CA MET A 59 -34.76 10.33 -2.44
C MET A 59 -35.53 11.60 -2.80
N SER A 60 -36.07 11.65 -4.02
CA SER A 60 -36.94 12.76 -4.44
C SER A 60 -38.22 12.71 -3.62
N ALA A 61 -38.47 13.72 -2.78
CA ALA A 61 -39.66 13.81 -1.94
C ALA A 61 -40.97 13.95 -2.73
N SER A 62 -40.91 14.28 -4.03
CA SER A 62 -42.07 14.37 -4.90
C SER A 62 -42.32 13.04 -5.60
N LEU A 63 -43.17 12.18 -5.02
CA LEU A 63 -43.66 11.01 -5.73
C LEU A 63 -44.65 11.44 -6.82
N PRO A 64 -44.59 10.85 -8.03
CA PRO A 64 -45.48 11.19 -9.14
C PRO A 64 -46.97 10.92 -8.83
N MET A 65 -47.25 10.11 -7.80
CA MET A 65 -48.60 9.86 -7.30
C MET A 65 -49.25 11.09 -6.63
N PHE A 66 -48.46 12.04 -6.12
CA PHE A 66 -48.97 13.26 -5.47
C PHE A 66 -48.99 14.49 -6.40
N GLN A 67 -48.69 14.31 -7.68
CA GLN A 67 -48.79 15.40 -8.64
C GLN A 67 -50.24 15.57 -9.10
N PRO A 68 -50.83 16.77 -9.01
CA PRO A 68 -52.18 17.01 -9.47
C PRO A 68 -52.24 16.74 -10.99
N ARG A 69 -53.09 15.79 -11.39
CA ARG A 69 -53.32 15.49 -12.80
C ARG A 69 -53.98 16.71 -13.43
N LYS A 70 -53.30 17.35 -14.38
CA LYS A 70 -53.90 18.40 -15.19
C LYS A 70 -54.99 17.76 -16.06
N SER A 71 -56.25 17.92 -15.68
CA SER A 71 -57.38 17.63 -16.57
C SER A 71 -57.35 18.64 -17.71
N LYS A 72 -57.37 18.12 -18.95
CA LYS A 72 -57.67 18.92 -20.14
C LYS A 72 -59.17 19.04 -20.30
#